data_AF-A0A2H6F855-F1
#
_entry.id   AF-A0A2H6F855-F1
#
_cell.length_a   1.000
_cell.length_b   1.000
_cell.length_c   1.000
_cell.angle_alpha   90.00
_cell.angle_beta   90.00
_cell.angle_gamma   90.00
#
_symmetry.space_group_name_H-M   'P 1'
#
loop_
_entity.id
_entity.type
_entity.pdbx_description
1 polymer ?
#
loop_
_entity_poly.entity_id
_entity_poly.type
_entity_poly.pdbx_seq_one_letter_code
_entity_poly.pdbx_strand_id
1 'polypeptide(L)' 'MKLKILASASQDLLDGYRFYEKQTEGLGTYFLDTLFSDQVTFRFKQVKMPELLLKN' A
#
# COMPACT_ATOMS: atom_id res chain seq x y z
N MET A 1 2.63 -14.34 -10.66
CA MET A 1 1.89 -13.40 -11.51
C MET A 1 2.25 -11.99 -11.07
N LYS A 2 2.69 -11.08 -11.94
CA LYS A 2 3.13 -9.73 -11.50
C LYS A 2 1.93 -8.76 -11.50
N LEU A 3 1.22 -8.66 -10.38
CA LEU A 3 0.19 -7.64 -10.18
C LEU A 3 0.86 -6.27 -10.00
N LYS A 4 0.63 -5.35 -10.94
CA LYS A 4 1.01 -3.93 -10.79
C LYS A 4 -0.23 -3.18 -10.34
N ILE A 5 -0.16 -2.55 -9.17
CA ILE A 5 -1.19 -1.58 -8.78
C ILE A 5 -1.09 -0.40 -9.74
N LEU A 6 -2.16 -0.16 -10.49
CA LEU A 6 -2.30 1.02 -11.31
C LEU A 6 -2.39 2.23 -10.39
N ALA A 7 -1.77 3.36 -10.77
CA ALA A 7 -1.83 4.57 -9.96
C ALA A 7 -3.28 5.00 -9.63
N SER A 8 -4.21 4.73 -10.56
CA SER A 8 -5.65 4.96 -10.39
C SER A 8 -6.27 4.17 -9.24
N ALA A 9 -5.76 2.97 -8.94
CA ALA A 9 -6.30 2.10 -7.88
C ALA A 9 -5.83 2.52 -6.47
N SER A 10 -4.89 3.47 -6.34
CA SER A 10 -4.41 3.92 -5.03
C SER A 10 -5.51 4.60 -4.22
N GLN A 11 -6.40 5.33 -4.91
CA GLN A 11 -7.53 6.00 -4.27
C GLN A 11 -8.58 4.99 -3.81
N ASP A 12 -8.89 4.00 -4.66
CA ASP A 12 -9.82 2.91 -4.32
C ASP A 12 -9.36 2.11 -3.10
N LEU A 13 -8.05 1.87 -2.97
CA LEU A 13 -7.47 1.20 -1.80
C LEU A 13 -7.58 2.04 -0.53
N LEU A 14 -7.37 3.36 -0.63
CA LEU A 14 -7.52 4.28 0.50
C LEU A 14 -8.98 4.37 0.96
N ASP A 15 -9.91 4.43 0.01
CA ASP A 15 -11.33 4.50 0.29
C ASP A 15 -11.84 3.18 0.88
N GLY A 16 -11.37 2.04 0.38
CA GLY A 16 -11.62 0.71 0.94
C GLY A 16 -11.10 0.57 2.38
N TYR A 17 -9.85 0.97 2.64
CA TYR A 17 -9.28 0.98 3.99
C TYR A 17 -10.16 1.78 4.95
N ARG A 18 -10.51 3.02 4.58
CA ARG A 18 -11.34 3.91 5.41
C ARG A 18 -12.74 3.37 5.64
N PHE A 19 -13.32 2.68 4.66
CA PHE A 19 -14.63 2.06 4.77
C PHE A 19 -14.65 0.94 5.82
N TYR A 20 -13.64 0.06 5.81
CA TYR A 20 -13.57 -1.05 6.77
C TYR A 20 -13.11 -0.58 8.15
N GLU A 21 -12.16 0.34 8.24
CA GLU A 21 -11.66 0.86 9.53
C GLU A 21 -12.74 1.58 10.34
N LYS A 22 -13.72 2.21 9.66
CA LYS A 22 -14.88 2.83 10.33
C LYS A 22 -15.83 1.82 10.98
N GLN A 23 -15.82 0.56 10.56
CA GLN A 23 -16.72 -0.46 11.08
C GLN A 23 -16.16 -1.10 12.34
N THR A 24 -14.87 -1.37 12.38
CA THR A 24 -14.16 -1.92 13.53
C THR A 24 -12.69 -1.58 13.41
N GLU A 25 -12.07 -1.19 14.53
CA GLU A 25 -10.63 -0.95 14.61
C GLU A 25 -9.84 -2.17 14.10
N GLY A 26 -8.90 -1.92 13.19
CA GLY A 26 -8.05 -2.96 12.59
C GLY A 26 -8.65 -3.70 11.40
N LEU A 27 -9.94 -3.50 11.08
CA LEU A 27 -10.58 -4.15 9.93
C LEU A 27 -10.07 -3.60 8.58
N GLY A 28 -9.68 -2.32 8.53
CA GLY A 28 -9.04 -1.72 7.36
C GLY A 28 -7.65 -2.31 7.08
N THR A 29 -6.89 -2.57 8.14
CA THR A 29 -5.60 -3.26 8.04
C THR A 29 -5.78 -4.69 7.53
N TYR A 30 -6.75 -5.43 8.09
CA TYR A 30 -7.07 -6.79 7.61
C TYR A 30 -7.49 -6.81 6.14
N PHE A 31 -8.23 -5.81 5.67
CA PHE A 31 -8.59 -5.66 4.25
C PHE A 31 -7.35 -5.53 3.35
N LEU A 32 -6.39 -4.66 3.72
CA LEU A 32 -5.15 -4.51 2.96
C LEU A 32 -4.31 -5.79 3.03
N ASP A 33 -4.17 -6.39 4.22
CA ASP A 33 -3.43 -7.63 4.39
C ASP A 33 -4.02 -8.76 3.54
N THR A 34 -5.34 -8.88 3.46
CA THR A 34 -6.02 -9.86 2.59
C THR A 34 -5.73 -9.61 1.11
N LEU A 35 -5.77 -8.34 0.67
CA LEU A 35 -5.46 -7.96 -0.72
C LEU A 35 -3.99 -8.20 -1.10
N PHE A 36 -3.09 -8.09 -0.12
CA PHE A 36 -1.65 -8.27 -0.31
C PHE A 36 -1.12 -9.65 0.09
N SER A 37 -1.97 -10.48 0.71
CA SER A 37 -1.64 -11.79 1.29
C SER A 37 -1.07 -12.75 0.26
N ASP A 38 -1.42 -12.62 -1.02
CA ASP A 38 -0.97 -13.58 -2.01
C ASP A 38 0.33 -13.20 -2.74
N GLN A 39 0.61 -11.96 -3.19
CA GLN A 39 1.81 -11.72 -4.04
C GLN A 39 2.44 -10.30 -4.06
N VAL A 40 2.36 -9.47 -3.01
CA VAL A 40 2.96 -8.10 -3.06
C VAL A 40 3.94 -7.84 -1.90
N THR A 41 5.03 -8.60 -1.85
CA THR A 41 6.14 -8.36 -0.90
C THR A 41 7.31 -7.54 -1.48
N PHE A 42 7.27 -7.04 -2.71
CA PHE A 42 8.42 -6.25 -3.21
C PHE A 42 7.98 -5.05 -4.03
N ARG A 43 7.98 -3.86 -3.41
CA ARG A 43 8.43 -2.56 -3.98
C ARG A 43 8.05 -1.29 -3.18
N PHE A 44 7.70 -1.37 -1.89
CA PHE A 44 7.53 -0.15 -1.08
C PHE A 44 8.83 0.49 -0.55
N LYS A 45 10.01 -0.13 -0.75
CA LYS A 45 11.31 0.41 -0.28
C LYS A 45 12.11 1.28 -1.27
N GLN A 46 11.64 1.54 -2.50
CA GLN A 46 12.46 2.27 -3.51
C GLN A 46 11.99 3.68 -3.89
N VAL A 47 10.89 4.20 -3.34
CA VAL A 47 10.32 5.49 -3.81
C VAL A 47 10.58 6.68 -2.85
N LYS A 48 11.31 6.49 -1.76
CA LYS A 48 11.86 7.62 -0.98
C LYS A 48 13.29 7.30 -0.60
N MET A 49 14.25 7.79 -1.38
CA MET A 49 15.54 8.40 -0.99
C MET A 49 16.46 8.56 -2.24
N PRO A 50 16.14 9.42 -3.23
CA PRO A 50 17.17 10.01 -4.06
C PRO A 50 17.63 11.34 -3.45
N GLU A 51 18.95 11.55 -3.40
CA GLU A 51 19.66 12.85 -3.28
C GLU A 51 20.13 13.44 -1.93
N LEU A 52 19.97 12.79 -0.77
CA LEU A 52 20.52 13.36 0.49
C LEU A 52 21.87 12.76 0.96
N LEU A 53 22.56 11.97 0.13
CA LEU A 53 23.91 11.47 0.43
C LEU A 53 24.96 11.91 -0.62
N LEU A 54 24.74 13.06 -1.25
CA LEU A 54 25.76 13.79 -1.99
C LEU A 54 25.75 15.24 -1.53
N LYS A 55 26.29 15.49 -0.33
CA LYS A 55 26.97 16.74 0.02
C LYS A 55 27.69 16.60 1.36
N ASN A 56 29.02 16.59 1.24
CA ASN A 56 30.08 16.70 2.24
C ASN A 56 30.45 15.41 2.98
#